data_AF-A0A7X8X3E0-F1
#
_entry.id   AF-A0A7X8X3E0-F1
#
_cell.length_a   1.000
_cell.length_b   1.000
_cell.length_c   1.000
_cell.angle_alpha   90.00
_cell.angle_beta   90.00
_cell.angle_gamma   90.00
#
_symmetry.space_group_name_H-M   'P 1'
#
loop_
_entity.id
_entity.type
_entity.pdbx_description
1 polymer ?
#
loop_
_entity_poly.entity_id
_entity_poly.type
_entity_poly.pdbx_seq_one_letter_code
_entity_poly.pdbx_strand_id
1 'polypeptide(L)'
;MFFGCPLCNGVDSPGICPNCGVLMEDLGVLENFFGPYDPYEDESDGSCVHLICCPNCHYDFRQKVQYHHSLLANNYHNNKKK
;
A
#
# COMPACT_ATOMS: atom_id res chain seq x y z
N MET A 1 8.06 5.53 -19.37
CA MET A 1 6.80 6.06 -18.82
C MET A 1 6.17 4.92 -18.05
N PHE A 2 6.50 4.79 -16.77
CA PHE A 2 5.97 3.71 -15.92
C PHE A 2 4.87 4.33 -15.06
N PHE A 3 3.66 3.78 -15.18
CA PHE A 3 2.53 4.03 -14.29
C PHE A 3 2.30 2.74 -13.53
N GLY A 4 2.49 2.76 -12.22
CA GLY A 4 2.26 1.58 -11.40
C GLY A 4 2.34 1.87 -9.91
N CYS A 5 1.78 0.97 -9.11
CA CYS A 5 1.90 1.02 -7.67
C CYS A 5 3.35 0.79 -7.26
N PRO A 6 3.99 1.68 -6.49
CA PRO A 6 5.35 1.46 -6.02
C PRO A 6 5.45 0.29 -5.03
N LEU A 7 4.40 -0.06 -4.27
CA LEU A 7 4.40 -1.24 -3.41
C LEU A 7 4.39 -2.54 -4.23
N CYS A 8 3.45 -2.70 -5.17
CA CYS A 8 3.41 -3.89 -6.05
C CYS A 8 4.72 -4.11 -6.81
N ASN A 9 5.41 -3.02 -7.16
CA ASN A 9 6.66 -3.07 -7.92
C ASN A 9 7.91 -3.10 -7.05
N GLY A 10 7.78 -3.21 -5.72
CA GLY A 10 8.91 -3.27 -4.78
C GLY A 10 9.77 -2.01 -4.76
N VAL A 11 9.23 -0.88 -5.21
CA VAL A 11 9.90 0.44 -5.18
C VAL A 11 9.74 1.09 -3.82
N ASP A 12 8.63 0.82 -3.13
CA ASP A 12 8.34 1.30 -1.78
C ASP A 12 8.12 0.11 -0.82
N SER A 13 8.19 0.37 0.48
CA SER A 13 8.04 -0.64 1.53
C SER A 13 7.03 -0.19 2.59
N PRO A 14 6.33 -1.14 3.25
CA PRO A 14 5.52 -0.81 4.41
C PRO A 14 6.34 -0.15 5.52
N GLY A 15 5.67 0.70 6.29
CA GLY A 15 6.27 1.36 7.45
C GLY A 15 6.46 0.44 8.66
N ILE A 16 6.82 1.05 9.79
CA ILE A 16 6.93 0.39 11.08
C ILE A 16 5.56 0.32 11.77
N CYS A 17 5.29 -0.79 12.45
CA CYS A 17 4.06 -0.99 13.21
C CYS A 17 3.96 0.02 14.37
N PRO A 18 2.84 0.77 14.49
CA PRO A 18 2.66 1.75 15.57
C PRO A 18 2.50 1.11 16.95
N ASN A 19 2.13 -0.17 17.02
CA ASN A 19 1.84 -0.85 18.28
C ASN A 19 3.06 -1.55 18.90
N CYS A 20 3.96 -2.09 18.07
CA CYS A 20 5.10 -2.88 18.56
C CYS A 20 6.46 -2.50 17.97
N GLY A 21 6.53 -1.59 17.00
CA GLY A 21 7.79 -1.12 16.43
C GLY A 21 8.46 -2.07 15.44
N VAL A 22 7.82 -3.18 15.05
CA VAL A 22 8.34 -4.14 14.05
C VAL A 22 7.98 -3.68 12.63
N LEU A 23 8.85 -3.97 11.65
CA LEU A 23 8.56 -3.73 10.23
C LEU A 23 7.29 -4.45 9.80
N MET A 24 6.39 -3.76 9.11
CA MET A 24 5.15 -4.35 8.62
C MET A 24 5.36 -5.04 7.28
N GLU A 25 4.44 -5.93 6.94
CA GLU A 25 4.43 -6.70 5.71
C GLU A 25 3.27 -6.25 4.81
N ASP A 26 3.53 -6.23 3.50
CA ASP A 26 2.51 -6.02 2.48
C ASP A 26 1.94 -7.38 2.09
N LEU A 27 0.67 -7.62 2.44
CA LEU A 27 -0.02 -8.87 2.09
C LEU A 27 -0.61 -8.82 0.66
N GLY A 28 -0.39 -7.72 -0.06
CA GLY A 28 -0.83 -7.52 -1.42
C GLY A 28 -2.12 -6.69 -1.52
N VAL A 29 -2.61 -6.60 -2.76
CA VAL A 29 -3.78 -5.79 -3.09
C VAL A 29 -5.04 -6.39 -2.48
N LEU A 30 -5.96 -5.53 -2.03
CA LEU A 30 -7.18 -5.94 -1.35
C LEU A 30 -8.09 -6.79 -2.26
N GLU A 31 -8.08 -6.51 -3.58
CA GLU A 31 -8.77 -7.30 -4.62
C GLU A 31 -8.41 -8.78 -4.60
N ASN A 32 -7.17 -9.14 -4.24
CA ASN A 32 -6.77 -10.55 -4.13
C ASN A 32 -7.49 -11.29 -3.00
N PHE A 33 -8.11 -10.56 -2.07
CA PHE A 33 -8.89 -11.12 -0.96
C PHE A 33 -10.39 -11.13 -1.25
N PHE A 34 -10.84 -10.45 -2.31
CA PHE A 34 -12.23 -10.45 -2.76
C PHE A 34 -12.47 -11.57 -3.76
N GLY A 35 -13.70 -12.09 -3.77
CA GLY A 35 -14.10 -13.14 -4.71
C GLY A 35 -14.38 -12.56 -6.10
N PRO A 36 -14.42 -13.39 -7.16
CA PRO A 36 -14.65 -12.96 -8.55
C PRO A 36 -16.04 -12.35 -8.83
N TYR A 37 -16.83 -12.07 -7.79
CA TYR A 37 -18.20 -11.56 -7.85
C TYR A 37 -18.43 -10.38 -6.91
N ASP A 38 -17.37 -9.73 -6.40
CA ASP A 38 -17.56 -8.56 -5.55
C ASP A 38 -18.16 -7.40 -6.38
N PRO A 39 -19.42 -6.97 -6.12
CA PRO A 39 -20.13 -6.03 -6.98
C PRO A 39 -19.61 -4.59 -6.93
N TYR A 40 -18.57 -4.35 -6.13
CA TYR A 40 -17.99 -3.06 -5.83
C TYR A 40 -16.49 -3.08 -6.18
N GLU A 41 -16.15 -3.43 -7.41
CA GLU A 41 -14.89 -2.95 -7.98
C GLU A 41 -15.04 -1.44 -8.16
N ASP A 42 -14.64 -0.68 -7.13
CA ASP A 42 -14.40 0.75 -7.27
C ASP A 42 -13.39 0.91 -8.41
N GLU A 43 -13.81 1.56 -9.51
CA GLU A 43 -12.94 1.85 -10.65
C GLU A 43 -11.62 2.42 -10.10
N SER A 44 -10.51 1.70 -10.32
CA SER A 44 -9.24 2.06 -9.71
C SER A 44 -8.74 3.37 -10.31
N ASP A 45 -9.08 4.51 -9.67
CA ASP A 45 -8.76 5.89 -10.06
C ASP A 45 -7.23 6.18 -10.01
N GLY A 46 -6.42 5.40 -10.74
CA GLY A 46 -4.97 5.49 -10.68
C GLY A 46 -4.39 5.17 -9.31
N SER A 47 -5.07 4.33 -8.52
CA SER A 47 -4.68 3.99 -7.16
C SER A 47 -4.88 2.50 -6.87
N CYS A 48 -4.12 1.98 -5.93
CA CYS A 48 -4.16 0.60 -5.49
C CYS A 48 -4.28 0.54 -3.96
N VAL A 49 -5.10 -0.38 -3.44
CA VAL A 49 -5.30 -0.54 -1.99
C VAL A 49 -4.61 -1.81 -1.53
N HIS A 50 -3.65 -1.68 -0.62
CA HIS A 50 -2.88 -2.79 -0.06
C HIS A 50 -3.33 -3.10 1.37
N LEU A 51 -3.31 -4.39 1.74
CA LEU A 51 -3.47 -4.82 3.12
C LEU A 51 -2.10 -4.91 3.77
N ILE A 52 -1.84 -4.02 4.73
CA ILE A 52 -0.57 -3.97 5.46
C ILE A 52 -0.78 -4.58 6.84
N CYS A 53 0.03 -5.57 7.21
CA CYS A 53 -0.13 -6.32 8.46
C CYS A 53 1.18 -6.41 9.24
N CYS A 54 1.11 -6.32 10.57
CA CYS A 54 2.25 -6.58 11.42
C CYS A 54 2.38 -8.07 11.74
N PRO A 55 3.51 -8.73 11.43
CA PRO A 55 3.69 -10.16 11.70
C PRO A 55 3.81 -10.50 13.20
N ASN A 56 4.06 -9.49 14.05
CA ASN A 56 4.27 -9.71 15.49
C ASN A 56 2.99 -9.53 16.33
N CYS A 57 2.18 -8.50 16.03
CA CYS A 57 0.99 -8.18 16.84
C CYS A 57 -0.32 -8.26 16.06
N HIS A 58 -0.25 -8.61 14.77
CA HIS A 58 -1.39 -8.72 13.86
C HIS A 58 -2.22 -7.44 13.71
N TYR A 59 -1.65 -6.28 14.05
CA TYR A 59 -2.25 -5.00 13.69
C TYR A 59 -2.18 -4.82 12.18
N ASP A 60 -3.33 -4.62 11.55
CA ASP A 60 -3.44 -4.40 10.12
C ASP A 60 -4.22 -3.12 9.77
N PHE A 61 -3.98 -2.61 8.58
CA PHE A 61 -4.75 -1.52 7.99
C PHE A 61 -4.71 -1.57 6.45
N ARG A 62 -5.67 -0.88 5.84
CA ARG A 62 -5.73 -0.71 4.38
C ARG A 62 -4.98 0.57 3.97
N GLN A 63 -4.00 0.44 3.10
CA GLN A 63 -3.22 1.56 2.58
C GLN A 63 -3.58 1.83 1.12
N LYS A 64 -4.19 3.00 0.85
CA LYS A 64 -4.41 3.48 -0.53
C LYS A 64 -3.11 4.11 -1.04
N VAL A 65 -2.58 3.60 -2.13
CA VAL A 65 -1.34 4.02 -2.79
C VAL A 65 -1.65 4.55 -4.18
N GLN A 66 -1.14 5.73 -4.49
CA GLN A 66 -1.33 6.34 -5.81
C GLN A 66 -0.28 5.82 -6.79
N TYR A 67 -0.68 5.61 -8.05
CA TYR A 67 0.27 5.27 -9.11
C TYR A 67 1.19 6.44 -9.38
N HIS A 68 2.49 6.16 -9.40
CA HIS A 68 3.47 7.17 -9.76
C HIS A 68 3.62 7.23 -11.27
N HIS A 69 3.54 8.44 -11.82
CA HIS A 69 4.02 8.73 -13.17
C HIS A 69 5.50 9.12 -13.06
N SER A 70 6.39 8.32 -13.65
CA SER A 70 7.83 8.50 -13.50
C SER A 70 8.34 9.87 -13.99
N LEU A 71 8.80 10.74 -13.08
CA LEU A 71 10.08 11.47 -13.22
C LEU A 71 10.79 11.76 -11.87
N LEU A 72 10.15 11.64 -10.70
CA LEU A 72 10.78 11.87 -9.39
C LEU A 72 10.18 10.95 -8.32
N ALA A 73 10.68 9.71 -8.18
CA ALA A 73 10.39 8.86 -7.02
C ALA A 73 11.20 9.30 -5.77
N ASN A 74 11.39 10.61 -5.59
CA ASN A 74 12.12 11.19 -4.48
C ASN A 74 11.25 12.25 -3.81
N ASN A 75 10.91 12.02 -2.53
CA ASN A 75 10.46 13.00 -1.52
C ASN A 75 8.94 13.23 -1.26
N TYR A 76 8.10 12.21 -1.04
CA TYR A 76 6.70 12.50 -0.61
C TYR A 76 6.18 11.96 0.72
N HIS A 77 6.82 11.01 1.43
CA HIS A 77 6.36 10.64 2.78
C HIS A 77 7.11 11.30 3.95
N ASN A 78 7.92 12.32 3.68
CA ASN A 78 8.65 13.08 4.71
C ASN A 78 7.83 14.14 5.46
N ASN A 79 6.48 14.10 5.43
CA ASN A 79 5.64 15.10 6.11
C ASN A 79 4.27 14.55 6.59
N LYS A 80 4.28 13.68 7.60
CA LYS A 80 3.38 13.89 8.76
C LYS A 80 4.24 14.00 10.01
N LYS A 81 4.96 15.12 10.05
CA LYS A 81 5.72 15.61 11.20
C LYS A 81 4.76 16.33 12.15
N LYS A 82 5.04 16.13 13.43
CA LYS A 82 4.65 16.90 14.64
C LYS A 82 3.32 16.56 15.28
#